data_AF-A0A183JDT4-F1
#
_entry.id   AF-A0A183JDT4-F1
#
_cell.length_a   1.000
_cell.length_b   1.000
_cell.length_c   1.000
_cell.angle_alpha   90.00
_cell.angle_beta   90.00
_cell.angle_gamma   90.00
#
_symmetry.space_group_name_H-M   'P 1'
#
loop_
_entity.id
_entity.type
_entity.pdbx_description
1 polymer ?
#
loop_
_entity_poly.entity_id
_entity_poly.type
_entity_poly.pdbx_seq_one_letter_code
_entity_poly.pdbx_strand_id
1 'polypeptide(L)'
;MEEFFFPGDFFKNNCEKSYLKDLATPDAFHSNPGLVWEFYHYRREVVRCRCPNAGHIALAHAEKQYTECGRSFFVITQNVDGLHAKAGSVNVLELHGMSKRINGNLYKTRCLKCSDIRVNFDSPICAALLGRG
;
A
#
# COMPACT_ATOMS: atom_id res chain seq x y z
N MET A 1 -23.84 -17.81 4.65
CA MET A 1 -22.49 -17.65 5.22
C MET A 1 -21.54 -18.35 4.27
N GLU A 2 -20.98 -17.61 3.31
CA GLU A 2 -19.91 -18.12 2.45
C GLU A 2 -18.60 -17.59 3.02
N GLU A 3 -17.80 -18.50 3.58
CA GLU A 3 -16.42 -18.23 3.91
C GLU A 3 -15.64 -18.08 2.59
N PHE A 4 -15.17 -16.86 2.30
CA PHE A 4 -14.29 -16.62 1.17
C PHE A 4 -12.96 -17.35 1.41
N PHE A 5 -12.79 -18.49 0.74
CA PHE A 5 -11.55 -19.24 0.67
C PHE A 5 -10.58 -18.50 -0.26
N PHE A 6 -9.66 -17.73 0.32
CA PHE A 6 -8.47 -17.25 -0.39
C PHE A 6 -7.42 -18.36 -0.36
N PRO A 7 -6.85 -18.80 -1.51
CA PRO A 7 -5.76 -19.75 -1.49
C PRO A 7 -4.50 -19.04 -0.97
N GLY A 8 -4.21 -19.15 0.33
CA GLY A 8 -3.06 -18.47 0.93
C GLY A 8 -3.10 -18.22 2.44
N ASP A 9 -3.52 -19.20 3.26
CA ASP A 9 -3.60 -19.03 4.73
C ASP A 9 -2.25 -18.77 5.44
N PHE A 10 -1.14 -18.80 4.69
CA PHE A 10 0.21 -18.60 5.22
C PHE A 10 0.40 -17.24 5.90
N PHE A 11 0.06 -16.12 5.25
CA PHE A 11 0.25 -14.80 5.85
C PHE A 11 -0.81 -14.44 6.90
N LYS A 12 -2.00 -15.05 6.79
CA LYS A 12 -3.08 -14.88 7.75
C LYS A 12 -2.77 -15.56 9.09
N ASN A 13 -2.16 -16.76 9.04
CA ASN A 13 -1.85 -17.57 10.21
C ASN A 13 -0.45 -17.33 10.80
N ASN A 14 0.48 -16.72 10.05
CA ASN A 14 1.84 -16.39 10.52
C ASN A 14 2.03 -14.88 10.80
N CYS A 15 0.97 -14.18 11.22
CA CYS A 15 0.99 -12.74 11.51
C CYS A 15 1.70 -12.42 12.85
N GLU A 16 2.87 -13.01 13.10
CA GLU A 16 3.78 -12.50 14.12
C GLU A 16 4.38 -11.19 13.61
N LYS A 17 4.28 -10.12 14.39
CA LYS A 17 4.79 -8.79 14.01
C LYS A 17 6.28 -8.77 13.64
N SER A 18 7.07 -9.77 14.08
CA SER A 18 8.47 -9.96 13.68
C SER A 18 8.58 -10.35 12.20
N TYR A 19 7.82 -11.36 11.77
CA TYR A 19 7.85 -11.91 10.41
C TYR A 19 7.58 -10.86 9.32
N LEU A 20 6.68 -9.92 9.58
CA LEU A 20 6.34 -8.83 8.65
C LEU A 20 7.51 -7.87 8.42
N LYS A 21 8.30 -7.60 9.46
CA LYS A 21 9.45 -6.68 9.36
C LYS A 21 10.57 -7.33 8.56
N ASP A 22 10.75 -8.63 8.71
CA ASP A 22 11.82 -9.38 8.06
C ASP A 22 11.62 -9.42 6.53
N LEU A 23 10.36 -9.50 6.07
CA LEU A 23 10.00 -9.48 4.64
C LEU A 23 10.04 -8.08 4.00
N ALA A 24 9.97 -7.02 4.79
CA ALA A 24 9.99 -5.64 4.32
C ALA A 24 11.41 -5.05 4.24
N THR A 25 12.40 -5.90 3.90
CA THR A 25 13.82 -5.51 3.80
C THR A 25 14.35 -5.68 2.37
N PRO A 26 15.34 -4.87 1.95
CA PRO A 26 16.04 -5.10 0.69
C PRO A 26 16.66 -6.51 0.63
N ASP A 27 17.23 -7.01 1.73
CA ASP A 27 17.89 -8.32 1.77
C ASP A 27 16.90 -9.47 1.55
N ALA A 28 15.71 -9.41 2.15
CA ALA A 28 14.66 -10.40 1.89
C ALA A 28 14.21 -10.37 0.42
N PHE A 29 14.09 -9.18 -0.18
CA PHE A 29 13.73 -9.07 -1.60
C PHE A 29 14.82 -9.63 -2.52
N HIS A 30 16.11 -9.45 -2.19
CA HIS A 30 17.20 -10.05 -2.97
C HIS A 30 17.26 -11.58 -2.79
N SER A 31 17.01 -12.07 -1.58
CA SER A 31 17.07 -13.50 -1.25
C SER A 31 15.91 -14.30 -1.85
N ASN A 32 14.67 -13.80 -1.70
CA ASN A 32 13.48 -14.43 -2.24
C ASN A 32 12.45 -13.39 -2.70
N PRO A 33 12.59 -12.82 -3.91
CA PRO A 33 11.67 -11.80 -4.41
C PRO A 33 10.25 -12.34 -4.59
N GLY A 34 10.08 -13.64 -4.88
CA GLY A 34 8.77 -14.27 -5.03
C GLY A 34 7.96 -14.20 -3.74
N LEU A 35 8.56 -14.60 -2.61
CA LEU A 35 7.92 -14.54 -1.30
C LEU A 35 7.56 -13.11 -0.89
N VAL A 36 8.46 -12.14 -1.16
CA VAL A 36 8.19 -10.73 -0.86
C VAL A 36 7.05 -10.19 -1.75
N TRP A 37 6.98 -10.60 -3.02
CA TRP A 37 5.86 -10.25 -3.89
C TRP A 37 4.53 -10.86 -3.43
N GLU A 38 4.52 -12.12 -3.02
CA GLU A 38 3.32 -12.76 -2.42
C GLU A 38 2.87 -12.01 -1.17
N PHE A 39 3.82 -11.63 -0.30
CA PHE A 39 3.55 -10.82 0.89
C PHE A 39 2.90 -9.47 0.57
N TYR A 40 3.46 -8.72 -0.38
CA TYR A 40 2.89 -7.43 -0.78
C TYR A 40 1.58 -7.59 -1.57
N HIS A 41 1.40 -8.69 -2.31
CA HIS A 41 0.15 -8.99 -2.98
C HIS A 41 -0.98 -9.24 -1.98
N TYR A 42 -0.74 -10.08 -0.96
CA TYR A 42 -1.68 -10.29 0.15
C TYR A 42 -2.09 -8.95 0.78
N ARG A 43 -1.13 -8.06 1.05
CA ARG A 43 -1.43 -6.73 1.62
C ARG A 43 -2.26 -5.86 0.68
N ARG A 44 -2.03 -5.93 -0.64
CA ARG A 44 -2.87 -5.25 -1.64
C ARG A 44 -4.31 -5.76 -1.58
N GLU A 45 -4.52 -7.07 -1.51
CA GLU A 45 -5.86 -7.66 -1.40
C GLU A 45 -6.57 -7.22 -0.10
N VAL A 46 -5.86 -7.26 1.03
CA VAL A 46 -6.41 -6.82 2.33
C VAL A 46 -6.84 -5.35 2.30
N VAL A 47 -6.03 -4.47 1.69
CA VAL A 47 -6.30 -3.02 1.63
C VAL A 47 -7.34 -2.67 0.57
N ARG A 48 -7.38 -3.38 -0.56
CA ARG A 48 -8.31 -3.16 -1.68
C ARG A 48 -9.77 -3.17 -1.22
N CYS A 49 -10.11 -4.05 -0.29
CA CYS A 49 -11.46 -4.16 0.30
C CYS A 49 -11.75 -3.16 1.42
N ARG A 50 -10.82 -2.26 1.77
CA ARG A 50 -11.02 -1.27 2.86
C ARG A 50 -11.53 0.06 2.33
N CYS A 51 -12.35 0.69 3.15
CA CYS A 51 -12.84 2.06 2.94
C CYS A 51 -12.17 3.01 3.94
N PRO A 52 -12.00 4.30 3.57
CA PRO A 52 -11.53 5.30 4.52
C PRO A 52 -12.47 5.38 5.74
N ASN A 53 -11.88 5.53 6.91
CA ASN A 53 -12.64 5.76 8.15
C ASN A 53 -12.91 7.27 8.38
N ALA A 54 -13.69 7.59 9.41
CA ALA A 54 -14.05 8.96 9.76
C ALA A 54 -12.84 9.91 9.93
N GLY A 55 -11.70 9.41 10.42
CA GLY A 55 -10.48 10.21 10.55
C GLY A 55 -9.90 10.63 9.21
N HIS A 56 -9.87 9.73 8.23
CA HIS A 56 -9.41 10.06 6.87
C HIS A 56 -10.33 11.11 6.23
N ILE A 57 -11.65 10.92 6.37
CA ILE A 57 -12.65 11.86 5.83
C ILE A 57 -12.54 13.23 6.50
N ALA A 58 -12.36 13.27 7.82
CA ALA A 58 -12.17 14.52 8.56
C ALA A 58 -10.94 15.29 8.09
N LEU A 59 -9.81 14.60 7.82
CA LEU A 59 -8.60 15.22 7.30
C LEU A 59 -8.79 15.77 5.88
N ALA A 60 -9.47 15.02 4.99
CA ALA A 60 -9.79 15.52 3.65
C ALA A 60 -10.70 16.75 3.69
N HIS A 61 -11.68 16.77 4.59
CA HIS A 61 -12.55 17.93 4.78
C HIS A 61 -11.79 19.13 5.35
N ALA A 62 -10.93 18.91 6.34
CA ALA A 62 -10.07 19.96 6.90
C ALA A 62 -9.16 20.55 5.81
N GLU A 63 -8.52 19.72 5.00
CA GLU A 63 -7.68 20.18 3.89
C GLU A 63 -8.45 21.13 2.96
N LYS A 64 -9.68 20.77 2.59
CA LYS A 64 -10.54 21.61 1.75
C LYS A 64 -10.83 22.97 2.40
N GLN A 65 -11.27 22.98 3.66
CA GLN A 65 -11.59 24.20 4.40
C GLN A 65 -10.38 25.14 4.55
N TYR A 66 -9.21 24.59 4.83
CA TYR A 66 -7.99 25.40 4.96
C TYR A 66 -7.56 25.99 3.61
N THR A 67 -7.63 25.19 2.54
CA THR A 67 -7.28 25.64 1.18
C THR A 67 -8.23 26.73 0.69
N GLU A 68 -9.54 26.60 0.94
CA GLU A 68 -10.54 27.63 0.61
C GLU A 68 -10.29 28.95 1.36
N CYS A 69 -9.72 28.89 2.57
CA CYS A 69 -9.29 30.06 3.34
C CYS A 69 -7.89 30.59 2.94
N GLY A 70 -7.29 30.09 1.85
CA GLY A 70 -5.97 30.52 1.38
C GLY A 70 -4.79 29.98 2.21
N ARG A 71 -5.00 28.92 3.02
CA ARG A 71 -3.96 28.29 3.84
C ARG A 71 -3.53 26.96 3.24
N SER A 72 -2.25 26.64 3.34
CA SER A 72 -1.74 25.32 2.98
C SER A 72 -2.06 24.28 4.07
N PHE A 73 -2.45 23.08 3.65
CA PHE A 73 -2.63 21.92 4.53
C PHE A 73 -2.02 20.69 3.85
N PHE A 74 -1.29 19.87 4.62
CA PHE A 74 -0.64 18.66 4.11
C PHE A 74 -0.90 17.49 5.05
N VAL A 75 -1.21 16.33 4.48
CA VAL A 75 -1.24 15.07 5.22
C VAL A 75 0.11 14.38 5.00
N ILE A 76 0.90 14.27 6.06
CA ILE A 76 2.16 13.50 6.03
C ILE A 76 1.87 12.15 6.69
N THR A 77 2.04 11.06 5.95
CA THR A 77 1.65 9.72 6.41
C THR A 77 2.77 8.69 6.26
N GLN A 78 2.84 7.79 7.23
CA GLN A 78 3.67 6.58 7.17
C GLN A 78 2.93 5.41 6.51
N ASN A 79 1.62 5.54 6.28
CA ASN A 79 0.81 4.50 5.68
C ASN A 79 1.09 4.41 4.17
N VAL A 80 1.08 3.19 3.65
CA VAL A 80 1.28 2.89 2.22
C VAL A 80 -0.01 2.38 1.54
N ASP A 81 -1.15 2.51 2.23
CA ASP A 81 -2.44 1.94 1.84
C ASP A 81 -3.24 2.80 0.84
N GLY A 82 -2.90 4.08 0.70
CA GLY A 82 -3.61 5.03 -0.16
C GLY A 82 -4.98 5.48 0.36
N LEU A 83 -5.35 5.18 1.60
CA LEU A 83 -6.69 5.51 2.12
C LEU A 83 -6.93 7.02 2.28
N HIS A 84 -5.88 7.83 2.48
CA HIS A 84 -6.00 9.29 2.46
C HIS A 84 -6.40 9.81 1.09
N ALA A 85 -5.75 9.35 0.02
CA ALA A 85 -6.10 9.72 -1.35
C ALA A 85 -7.53 9.25 -1.68
N LYS A 86 -7.90 8.03 -1.27
CA LYS A 86 -9.26 7.50 -1.41
C LYS A 86 -10.32 8.30 -0.63
N ALA A 87 -9.94 8.92 0.49
CA ALA A 87 -10.80 9.81 1.28
C ALA A 87 -11.02 11.19 0.64
N GLY A 88 -10.24 11.53 -0.39
CA GLY A 88 -10.28 12.84 -1.05
C GLY A 88 -9.20 13.81 -0.59
N SER A 89 -8.22 13.40 0.23
CA SER A 89 -7.05 14.24 0.49
C SER A 89 -6.21 14.39 -0.77
N VAL A 90 -5.76 15.62 -1.06
CA VAL A 90 -5.04 15.96 -2.30
C VAL A 90 -3.54 16.08 -2.03
N ASN A 91 -3.16 16.80 -0.99
CA ASN A 91 -1.78 17.09 -0.61
C ASN A 91 -1.27 16.05 0.39
N VAL A 92 -1.09 14.81 -0.10
CA VAL A 92 -0.62 13.67 0.70
C VAL A 92 0.86 13.38 0.42
N LEU A 93 1.69 13.42 1.47
CA LEU A 93 3.08 12.99 1.42
C LEU A 93 3.22 11.61 2.09
N GLU A 94 3.37 10.58 1.25
CA GLU A 94 3.61 9.20 1.70
C GLU A 94 5.11 8.99 1.97
N LEU A 95 5.50 9.00 3.25
CA LEU A 95 6.90 8.99 3.69
C LEU A 95 7.63 7.68 3.36
N HIS A 96 6.94 6.55 3.42
CA HIS A 96 7.53 5.22 3.21
C HIS A 96 7.59 4.87 1.71
N GLY A 97 8.35 5.69 0.98
CA GLY A 97 8.62 5.58 -0.45
C GLY A 97 9.95 4.95 -0.81
N MET A 98 10.13 4.68 -2.10
CA MET A 98 11.33 4.04 -2.64
C MET A 98 12.52 5.01 -2.72
N SER A 99 12.27 6.32 -2.66
CA SER A 99 13.27 7.39 -2.68
C SER A 99 12.63 8.74 -2.28
N LYS A 100 13.44 9.77 -1.99
CA LYS A 100 13.02 11.16 -1.76
C LYS A 100 12.10 11.74 -2.85
N ARG A 101 12.12 11.15 -4.05
CA ARG A 101 11.32 11.57 -5.21
C ARG A 101 10.15 10.64 -5.55
N ILE A 102 10.02 9.51 -4.85
CA ILE A 102 9.03 8.47 -5.17
C ILE A 102 8.27 8.13 -3.89
N ASN A 103 7.15 8.81 -3.69
CA ASN A 103 6.20 8.55 -2.61
C ASN A 103 5.67 7.11 -2.71
N GLY A 104 5.68 6.38 -1.59
CA GLY A 104 5.42 4.95 -1.56
C GLY A 104 3.97 4.59 -1.29
N ASN A 105 3.45 3.72 -2.15
CA ASN A 105 2.13 3.14 -2.02
C ASN A 105 2.18 1.70 -2.54
N LEU A 106 1.37 0.80 -1.97
CA LEU A 106 1.21 -0.59 -2.43
C LEU A 106 0.85 -0.73 -3.92
N TYR A 107 0.31 0.31 -4.55
CA TYR A 107 -0.05 0.34 -5.97
C TYR A 107 1.05 0.86 -6.90
N LYS A 108 2.16 1.38 -6.37
CA LYS A 108 3.31 1.86 -7.16
C LYS A 108 4.43 0.85 -7.15
N THR A 109 4.87 0.44 -8.33
CA THR A 109 5.98 -0.51 -8.52
C THR A 109 7.12 0.18 -9.26
N ARG A 110 8.36 -0.15 -8.92
CA ARG A 110 9.55 0.32 -9.65
C ARG A 110 10.36 -0.86 -10.14
N CYS A 111 10.72 -0.82 -11.42
CA CYS A 111 11.67 -1.76 -11.98
C CYS A 111 13.09 -1.47 -11.46
N LEU A 112 13.74 -2.45 -10.84
CA LEU A 112 15.11 -2.29 -10.34
C LEU A 112 16.17 -2.18 -11.45
N LYS A 113 15.83 -2.60 -12.68
CA LYS A 113 16.75 -2.54 -13.83
C LYS A 113 16.70 -1.21 -14.55
N CYS A 114 15.52 -0.74 -14.94
CA CYS A 114 15.36 0.48 -15.75
C CYS A 114 14.79 1.68 -14.98
N SER A 115 14.49 1.52 -13.69
CA SER A 115 13.87 2.56 -12.85
C SER A 115 12.47 3.01 -13.28
N ASP A 116 11.84 2.35 -14.25
CA ASP A 116 10.46 2.64 -14.65
C ASP A 116 9.51 2.45 -13.47
N ILE A 117 8.59 3.41 -13.29
CA ILE A 117 7.63 3.41 -12.18
C ILE A 117 6.25 3.32 -12.77
N ARG A 118 5.48 2.33 -12.32
CA ARG A 118 4.10 2.13 -12.76
C ARG A 118 3.16 2.06 -11.59
N VAL A 119 2.01 2.71 -11.76
CA VAL A 119 0.85 2.45 -10.91
C VAL A 119 0.11 1.25 -11.51
N ASN A 120 -0.16 0.25 -10.69
CA ASN A 120 -0.91 -0.93 -11.07
C ASN A 120 -1.94 -1.24 -9.97
N PHE A 121 -3.22 -1.24 -10.34
CA PHE A 121 -4.36 -1.58 -9.48
C PHE A 121 -4.94 -2.98 -9.76
N ASP A 122 -4.30 -3.75 -10.64
CA ASP A 122 -4.72 -5.09 -11.01
C ASP A 122 -4.59 -6.05 -9.81
N SER A 123 -5.44 -7.06 -9.84
CA SER A 123 -5.51 -8.15 -8.88
C SER A 123 -5.79 -9.46 -9.64
N PRO A 124 -4.83 -10.41 -9.70
CA PRO A 124 -3.45 -10.28 -9.19
C PRO A 124 -2.64 -9.25 -9.98
N ILE A 125 -1.59 -8.69 -9.36
CA ILE A 125 -0.72 -7.67 -10.02
C ILE A 125 0.01 -8.23 -11.25
N CYS A 126 0.21 -9.55 -11.31
CA CYS A 126 0.72 -10.27 -12.47
C CYS A 126 0.23 -11.72 -12.43
N ALA A 127 0.24 -12.38 -13.59
CA ALA A 127 -0.26 -13.76 -13.73
C ALA A 127 0.46 -14.77 -12.81
N ALA A 128 1.73 -14.53 -12.46
CA ALA A 128 2.51 -15.41 -11.59
C ALA A 128 1.98 -15.46 -10.14
N LEU A 129 1.19 -14.47 -9.73
CA LEU A 129 0.57 -14.40 -8.40
C LEU A 129 -0.89 -14.89 -8.38
N LEU A 130 -1.38 -15.46 -9.48
CA LEU A 130 -2.73 -16.01 -9.51
C LEU A 130 -2.89 -17.11 -8.46
N GLY A 131 -3.86 -16.94 -7.56
CA GLY A 131 -4.15 -17.88 -6.47
C GLY A 131 -3.04 -17.97 -5.41
N ARG A 132 -2.21 -16.93 -5.29
CA ARG A 132 -1.18 -16.79 -4.26
C ARG A 132 -1.41 -15.50 -3.49
N GLY A 133 -1.07 -15.49 -2.20
CA GLY A 133 -1.22 -14.32 -1.32
C GLY A 133 -2.50 -14.38 -0.52
#